data_AF-A0A538QZ89-F1
#
_entry.id   AF-A0A538QZ89-F1
#
_cell.length_a   1.000
_cell.length_b   1.000
_cell.length_c   1.000
_cell.angle_alpha   90.00
_cell.angle_beta   90.00
_cell.angle_gamma   90.00
#
_symmetry.space_group_name_H-M   'P 1'
#
loop_
_entity.id
_entity.type
_entity.pdbx_description
1 polymer ?
#
loop_
_entity_poly.entity_id
_entity_poly.type
_entity_poly.pdbx_seq_one_letter_code
_entity_poly.pdbx_strand_id
1 'polypeptide(L)'
;MSPALAASDLSQRAAGVLRQVFSAIPAAFAFRLWDGTVIALGAGPAAFTVVIHSADAFLRLMRDPTPLAFGEAFVSGAIDIEGDLFAAMHVANALEEIHLPLAQRLRLLLAIGPAALLRREGAGRGA
;
A
#
# COMPACT_ATOMS: atom_id res chain seq x y z
N MET A 1 -15.50 -28.94 -1.35
CA MET A 1 -15.53 -27.48 -1.63
C MET A 1 -14.31 -27.15 -2.46
N SER A 2 -14.51 -26.71 -3.71
CA SER A 2 -13.44 -26.62 -4.72
C SER A 2 -12.46 -25.47 -4.43
N PRO A 3 -11.13 -25.67 -4.55
CA PRO A 3 -10.11 -24.68 -4.24
C PRO A 3 -10.23 -23.37 -5.06
N ALA A 4 -10.83 -23.43 -6.25
CA ALA A 4 -11.06 -22.28 -7.12
C ALA A 4 -12.01 -21.22 -6.52
N LEU A 5 -13.03 -21.62 -5.75
CA LEU A 5 -14.01 -20.69 -5.17
C LEU A 5 -13.42 -19.92 -3.98
N ALA A 6 -12.51 -20.54 -3.22
CA ALA A 6 -11.79 -19.87 -2.13
C ALA A 6 -10.77 -18.85 -2.66
N ALA A 7 -10.12 -19.16 -3.78
CA ALA A 7 -9.20 -18.24 -4.44
C ALA A 7 -9.91 -16.98 -4.96
N SER A 8 -11.12 -17.11 -5.52
CA SER A 8 -11.93 -15.98 -6.02
C SER A 8 -12.52 -15.09 -4.93
N ASP A 9 -12.82 -15.63 -3.74
CA ASP A 9 -13.29 -14.82 -2.61
C ASP A 9 -12.14 -13.99 -2.02
N LEU A 10 -10.95 -14.59 -1.92
CA LEU A 10 -9.75 -13.92 -1.44
C LEU A 10 -9.29 -12.82 -2.41
N SER A 11 -9.34 -13.05 -3.72
CA SER A 11 -8.97 -12.05 -4.72
C SER A 11 -9.94 -10.87 -4.73
N GLN A 12 -11.25 -11.09 -4.54
CA GLN A 12 -12.21 -9.99 -4.38
C GLN A 12 -11.93 -9.14 -3.14
N ARG A 13 -11.61 -9.76 -2.00
CA ARG A 13 -11.22 -9.02 -0.79
C ARG A 13 -9.91 -8.25 -1.00
N ALA A 14 -8.92 -8.88 -1.62
CA ALA A 14 -7.64 -8.25 -1.97
C ALA A 14 -7.84 -7.04 -2.89
N ALA A 15 -8.72 -7.15 -3.90
CA ALA A 15 -9.08 -6.05 -4.78
C ALA A 15 -9.69 -4.86 -4.02
N GLY A 16 -10.54 -5.12 -3.02
CA GLY A 16 -11.10 -4.08 -2.14
C GLY A 16 -10.01 -3.34 -1.36
N VAL A 17 -9.08 -4.08 -0.76
CA VAL A 17 -7.94 -3.51 -0.02
C VAL A 17 -7.04 -2.69 -0.93
N LEU A 18 -6.70 -3.20 -2.11
CA LEU A 18 -5.87 -2.48 -3.08
C LEU A 18 -6.50 -1.13 -3.47
N ARG A 19 -7.80 -1.10 -3.76
CA ARG A 19 -8.49 0.15 -4.06
C ARG A 19 -8.42 1.14 -2.91
N GLN A 20 -8.56 0.68 -1.66
CA GLN A 20 -8.53 1.56 -0.49
C GLN A 20 -7.11 2.07 -0.17
N VAL A 21 -6.09 1.23 -0.29
CA VAL A 21 -4.69 1.61 0.00
C VAL A 21 -4.18 2.58 -1.06
N PHE A 22 -4.50 2.33 -2.33
CA PHE A 22 -3.94 3.05 -3.46
C PHE A 22 -4.86 4.13 -4.04
N SER A 23 -6.05 4.39 -3.46
CA SER A 23 -6.98 5.42 -3.95
C SER A 23 -6.40 6.84 -3.94
N ALA A 24 -5.42 7.10 -3.07
CA ALA A 24 -4.81 8.42 -2.91
C ALA A 24 -3.67 8.69 -3.91
N ILE A 25 -3.27 7.70 -4.71
CA ILE A 25 -2.18 7.87 -5.68
C ILE A 25 -2.73 8.47 -6.98
N PRO A 26 -2.24 9.64 -7.41
CA PRO A 26 -2.68 10.28 -8.65
C PRO A 26 -1.97 9.68 -9.88
N ALA A 27 -2.04 8.35 -10.05
CA ALA A 27 -1.46 7.64 -11.19
C ALA A 27 -2.41 6.55 -11.71
N ALA A 28 -2.39 6.32 -13.02
CA ALA A 28 -3.15 5.27 -13.66
C ALA A 28 -2.30 4.00 -13.80
N PHE A 29 -2.64 2.95 -13.05
CA PHE A 29 -1.94 1.67 -13.05
C PHE A 29 -2.87 0.53 -12.67
N ALA A 30 -2.45 -0.72 -12.86
CA ALA A 30 -3.28 -1.87 -12.54
C ALA A 30 -2.55 -2.90 -11.67
N PHE A 31 -3.30 -3.73 -10.96
CA PHE A 31 -2.83 -4.96 -10.35
C PHE A 31 -3.48 -6.16 -11.01
N ARG A 32 -2.71 -7.20 -11.32
CA ARG A 32 -3.21 -8.51 -11.72
C ARG A 32 -2.94 -9.50 -10.60
N LEU A 33 -3.99 -10.06 -10.03
CA LEU A 33 -3.91 -11.05 -8.96
C LEU A 33 -3.61 -12.45 -9.51
N TRP A 34 -3.31 -13.37 -8.60
CA TRP A 34 -2.92 -14.76 -8.89
C TRP A 34 -4.02 -15.58 -9.58
N ASP A 35 -5.29 -15.16 -9.48
CA ASP A 35 -6.43 -15.77 -10.16
C ASP A 35 -6.73 -15.13 -11.53
N GLY A 36 -5.92 -14.16 -11.94
CA GLY A 36 -6.10 -13.40 -13.17
C GLY A 36 -7.01 -12.18 -13.02
N THR A 37 -7.57 -11.91 -11.83
CA THR A 37 -8.38 -10.72 -11.58
C THR A 37 -7.54 -9.46 -11.77
N VAL A 38 -7.99 -8.54 -12.63
CA VAL A 38 -7.31 -7.27 -12.90
C VAL A 38 -8.06 -6.12 -12.22
N ILE A 39 -7.31 -5.28 -11.50
CA ILE A 39 -7.80 -4.13 -10.76
C ILE A 39 -7.11 -2.90 -11.33
N ALA A 40 -7.83 -2.07 -12.08
CA ALA A 40 -7.35 -0.76 -12.50
C ALA A 40 -7.54 0.27 -11.37
N LEU A 41 -6.53 1.11 -11.20
CA LEU A 41 -6.45 2.22 -10.25
C LEU A 41 -6.15 3.52 -11.02
N GLY A 42 -6.72 4.63 -10.56
CA GLY A 42 -6.60 5.92 -11.22
C GLY A 42 -7.56 6.11 -12.40
N ALA A 43 -7.53 7.31 -12.99
CA ALA A 43 -8.35 7.67 -14.13
C ALA A 43 -7.48 7.66 -15.41
N GLY A 44 -7.72 6.69 -16.30
CA GLY A 44 -7.01 6.58 -17.58
C GLY A 44 -6.53 5.16 -17.90
N PRO A 45 -5.87 4.96 -19.05
CA PRO A 45 -5.21 3.69 -19.36
C PRO A 45 -4.09 3.42 -18.36
N ALA A 46 -4.02 2.20 -17.83
CA ALA A 46 -2.96 1.80 -16.92
C ALA A 46 -1.61 1.85 -17.63
N ALA A 47 -0.68 2.68 -17.15
CA ALA A 47 0.66 2.79 -17.71
C ALA A 47 1.50 1.52 -17.48
N PHE A 48 1.24 0.84 -16.36
CA PHE A 48 1.84 -0.44 -16.02
C PHE A 48 0.86 -1.30 -15.20
N THR A 49 1.16 -2.60 -15.14
CA THR A 49 0.42 -3.59 -14.36
C THR A 49 1.36 -4.35 -13.45
N VAL A 50 1.09 -4.34 -12.15
CA VAL A 50 1.80 -5.16 -11.16
C VAL A 50 1.14 -6.54 -11.09
N VAL A 51 1.86 -7.57 -11.48
CA VAL A 51 1.39 -8.96 -11.50
C VAL A 51 1.81 -9.64 -10.20
N ILE A 52 0.85 -10.14 -9.45
CA ILE A 52 1.08 -10.83 -8.18
C ILE A 52 0.84 -12.32 -8.40
N HIS A 53 1.90 -13.12 -8.28
CA HIS A 53 1.84 -14.54 -8.62
C HIS A 53 1.16 -15.42 -7.55
N SER A 54 1.04 -14.95 -6.31
CA SER A 54 0.43 -15.73 -5.22
C SER A 54 -0.23 -14.87 -4.14
N ALA A 55 -1.19 -15.47 -3.43
CA ALA A 55 -1.84 -14.85 -2.28
C ALA A 55 -0.86 -14.57 -1.12
N ASP A 56 0.15 -15.43 -0.94
CA ASP A 56 1.19 -15.22 0.08
C ASP A 56 2.02 -13.97 -0.22
N ALA A 57 2.43 -13.78 -1.48
CA ALA A 57 3.14 -12.57 -1.90
C ALA A 57 2.31 -11.31 -1.64
N PHE A 58 1.01 -11.34 -1.92
CA PHE A 58 0.11 -10.24 -1.61
C PHE A 58 0.05 -9.92 -0.11
N LEU A 59 -0.13 -10.93 0.75
CA LEU A 59 -0.20 -10.73 2.20
C LEU A 59 1.10 -10.15 2.76
N ARG A 60 2.26 -10.58 2.24
CA ARG A 60 3.56 -10.00 2.60
C ARG A 60 3.67 -8.54 2.20
N LEU A 61 3.28 -8.19 0.97
CA LEU A 61 3.30 -6.82 0.47
C LEU A 61 2.33 -5.91 1.23
N MET A 62 1.14 -6.40 1.59
CA MET A 62 0.17 -5.61 2.35
C MET A 62 0.54 -5.43 3.82
N ARG A 63 1.46 -6.25 4.35
CA ARG A 63 1.98 -6.08 5.72
C ARG A 63 2.87 -4.85 5.84
N ASP A 64 3.63 -4.55 4.80
CA ASP A 64 4.45 -3.34 4.69
C ASP A 64 4.44 -2.84 3.23
N PRO A 65 3.45 -2.01 2.83
CA PRO A 65 3.31 -1.57 1.44
C PRO A 65 4.29 -0.41 1.13
N THR A 66 5.58 -0.66 1.29
CA THR A 66 6.66 0.29 1.04
C THR A 66 7.29 0.06 -0.34
N PRO A 67 7.84 1.09 -1.01
CA PRO A 67 8.54 0.93 -2.28
C PRO A 67 9.63 -0.16 -2.23
N LEU A 68 10.32 -0.25 -1.09
CA LEU A 68 11.34 -1.27 -0.85
C LEU A 68 10.76 -2.69 -0.88
N ALA A 69 9.65 -2.93 -0.17
CA ALA A 69 9.00 -4.25 -0.17
C ALA A 69 8.52 -4.66 -1.57
N PHE A 70 8.00 -3.71 -2.35
CA PHE A 70 7.66 -3.95 -3.76
C PHE A 70 8.90 -4.24 -4.61
N GLY A 71 9.99 -3.49 -4.43
CA GLY A 71 11.26 -3.74 -5.13
C GLY A 71 11.86 -5.11 -4.82
N GLU A 72 11.87 -5.52 -3.55
CA GLU A 72 12.34 -6.85 -3.12
C GLU A 72 11.47 -7.97 -3.69
N ALA A 73 10.15 -7.78 -3.70
CA ALA A 73 9.22 -8.74 -4.30
C ALA A 73 9.42 -8.88 -5.82
N PHE A 74 9.78 -7.80 -6.51
CA PHE A 74 10.10 -7.83 -7.93
C PHE A 74 11.40 -8.58 -8.20
N VAL A 75 12.47 -8.26 -7.46
CA VAL A 75 13.78 -8.92 -7.61
C VAL A 75 13.71 -10.41 -7.26
N SER A 76 12.91 -10.79 -6.26
CA SER A 76 12.69 -12.19 -5.89
C SER A 76 11.75 -12.96 -6.83
N GLY A 77 11.12 -12.27 -7.79
CA GLY A 77 10.15 -12.86 -8.71
C GLY A 77 8.78 -13.19 -8.08
N ALA A 78 8.50 -12.65 -6.89
CA ALA A 78 7.19 -12.78 -6.25
C ALA A 78 6.12 -11.91 -6.93
N ILE A 79 6.55 -10.82 -7.57
CA ILE A 79 5.74 -9.99 -8.46
C ILE A 79 6.49 -9.70 -9.76
N ASP A 80 5.74 -9.32 -10.79
CA ASP A 80 6.26 -8.82 -12.05
C ASP A 80 5.61 -7.47 -12.41
N ILE A 81 6.25 -6.70 -13.28
CA ILE A 81 5.75 -5.40 -13.75
C ILE A 81 5.66 -5.45 -15.27
N GLU A 82 4.43 -5.46 -15.78
CA GLU A 82 4.17 -5.39 -17.22
C GLU A 82 3.88 -3.95 -17.65
N GLY A 83 4.44 -3.52 -18.78
CA GLY A 83 4.23 -2.18 -19.33
C GLY A 83 5.40 -1.23 -19.07
N ASP A 84 5.09 0.04 -18.79
CA ASP A 84 6.12 1.06 -18.60
C ASP A 84 6.75 1.01 -17.20
N LEU A 85 7.93 0.40 -17.12
CA LEU A 85 8.71 0.31 -15.88
C LEU A 85 9.16 1.69 -15.36
N PHE A 86 9.37 2.68 -16.23
CA PHE A 86 9.69 4.04 -15.80
C PHE A 86 8.49 4.71 -15.14
N ALA A 87 7.29 4.49 -15.67
CA ALA A 87 6.05 4.93 -15.02
C ALA A 87 5.88 4.26 -13.64
N ALA A 88 6.21 2.97 -13.52
CA ALA A 88 6.20 2.26 -12.24
C ALA A 88 7.18 2.86 -11.22
N MET A 89 8.40 3.19 -11.65
CA MET A 89 9.39 3.88 -10.80
C MET A 89 8.93 5.28 -10.40
N HIS A 90 8.25 6.02 -11.28
CA HIS A 90 7.70 7.33 -10.93
C HIS A 90 6.63 7.23 -9.83
N VAL A 91 5.78 6.20 -9.87
CA VAL A 91 4.82 5.92 -8.80
C VAL A 91 5.53 5.49 -7.51
N ALA A 92 6.58 4.67 -7.60
CA ALA A 92 7.37 4.27 -6.43
C ALA A 92 8.06 5.48 -5.77
N ASN A 93 8.64 6.39 -6.55
CA ASN A 93 9.24 7.63 -6.07
C ASN A 93 8.20 8.60 -5.52
N ALA A 94 7.02 8.72 -6.15
CA ALA A 94 5.92 9.51 -5.60
C ALA A 94 5.42 8.94 -4.26
N LEU A 95 5.54 7.63 -4.04
CA LEU A 95 5.27 6.98 -2.75
C LEU A 95 6.34 7.32 -1.70
N GLU A 96 7.57 7.60 -2.12
CA GLU A 96 8.71 7.98 -1.29
C GLU A 96 8.75 9.49 -0.98
N GLU A 97 8.36 10.35 -1.93
CA GLU A 97 8.30 11.80 -1.80
C GLU A 97 7.08 12.29 -0.97
N ILE A 98 6.08 11.43 -0.74
CA ILE A 98 5.02 11.67 0.27
C ILE A 98 5.59 11.35 1.66
N HIS A 99 6.30 12.33 2.21
CA HIS A 99 6.80 12.30 3.58
C HIS A 99 5.65 12.17 4.60
N LEU A 100 5.62 10.98 5.25
CA LEU A 100 4.76 10.50 6.36
C LEU A 100 3.31 10.11 6.02
N PRO A 101 3.00 8.79 5.93
CA PRO A 101 1.65 8.32 5.68
C PRO A 101 0.71 8.63 6.88
N LEU A 102 -0.53 9.05 6.57
CA LEU A 102 -1.59 9.39 7.53
C LEU A 102 -1.85 8.30 8.59
N ALA A 103 -1.67 7.02 8.25
CA ALA A 103 -1.79 5.90 9.18
C ALA A 103 -0.72 5.92 10.29
N GLN A 104 0.49 6.41 9.99
CA GLN A 104 1.58 6.55 10.95
C GLN A 104 1.40 7.82 11.79
N ARG A 105 0.88 8.90 11.20
CA ARG A 105 0.47 10.11 11.93
C ARG A 105 -0.70 9.84 12.88
N LEU A 106 -1.66 9.00 12.49
CA LEU A 106 -2.77 8.56 13.34
C LEU A 106 -2.30 7.61 14.46
N ARG A 107 -1.35 6.70 14.17
CA ARG A 107 -0.68 5.87 15.18
C ARG A 107 0.12 6.70 16.19
N LEU A 108 0.83 7.74 15.74
CA LEU A 108 1.53 8.69 16.62
C LEU A 108 0.55 9.45 17.52
N LEU A 109 -0.57 9.93 16.97
CA LEU A 109 -1.60 10.61 17.76
C LEU A 109 -2.30 9.67 18.77
N LEU A 110 -2.50 8.40 18.42
CA LEU A 110 -3.05 7.39 19.33
C LEU A 110 -2.05 6.93 20.40
N ALA A 111 -0.75 6.93 20.09
CA ALA A 111 0.31 6.51 21.01
C ALA A 111 0.64 7.54 22.11
N ILE A 112 0.37 8.83 21.87
CA ILE A 112 0.55 9.90 22.86
C ILE A 112 -0.53 9.85 23.95
N GLY A 113 -1.68 9.23 23.66
CA GLY A 113 -2.83 9.13 24.56
C GLY A 113 -3.41 10.51 24.92
N PRO A 114 -4.69 10.58 25.34
CA PRO A 114 -5.26 11.84 25.83
C PRO A 114 -4.60 12.37 27.12
N ALA A 115 -3.67 11.61 27.72
CA ALA A 115 -3.01 11.97 28.97
C ALA A 115 -1.95 13.08 28.84
N ALA A 116 -1.43 13.37 27.64
CA ALA A 116 -0.43 14.42 27.45
C ALA A 116 -1.03 15.85 27.39
N LEU A 117 -2.35 15.99 27.26
CA LEU A 117 -3.04 17.28 27.20
C LEU A 117 -3.52 17.79 28.57
N LEU A 118 -3.37 16.99 29.64
CA LEU A 118 -3.73 17.36 31.02
C LEU A 118 -2.52 17.52 31.95
N ARG A 119 -1.44 18.14 31.46
CA ARG A 119 -0.45 18.77 32.36
C ARG A 119 -0.30 20.24 32.02
N ARG A 120 -1.36 20.97 32.37
CA ARG A 120 -1.40 22.42 32.48
C ARG A 120 -0.62 22.84 33.74
N GLU A 121 0.15 23.92 33.60
CA GLU A 121 0.53 24.89 34.64
C GLU A 121 1.44 24.50 35.82
N GLY A 122 2.33 25.44 36.14
CA GLY A 122 3.20 25.44 37.32
C GLY A 122 4.60 25.95 36.95
N ALA A 123 4.80 27.25 36.73
CA ALA A 123 5.13 28.22 37.78
C ALA A 123 6.60 28.14 38.26
N GLY A 124 7.24 29.31 38.36
CA GLY A 124 8.46 29.54 39.14
C GLY A 124 9.70 29.77 38.28
N ARG A 125 10.18 30.99 38.03
CA ARG A 125 10.76 31.99 38.96
C ARG A 125 12.20 31.63 39.37
N GLY A 126 13.10 32.58 39.14
CA GLY A 126 14.43 32.70 39.76
C GLY A 126 15.50 31.93 38.98
N ALA A 127 16.67 32.49 38.69
CA ALA A 127 17.35 33.66 39.23
C ALA A 127 18.29 34.23 38.17
#